data_AF-A2EFS3-F1
#
_entry.id   AF-A2EFS3-F1
#
_cell.length_a   1.000
_cell.length_b   1.000
_cell.length_c   1.000
_cell.angle_alpha   90.00
_cell.angle_beta   90.00
_cell.angle_gamma   90.00
#
_symmetry.space_group_name_H-M   'P 1'
#
loop_
_entity.id
_entity.type
_entity.pdbx_description
1 polymer ?
#
loop_
_entity_poly.entity_id
_entity_poly.type
_entity_poly.pdbx_seq_one_letter_code
_entity_poly.pdbx_strand_id
1 'polypeptide(L)'
;MYVGRSIYMKVFYHNLLGGVFANKTEAKNINTKYKYSILTEINDDFRDYDNKFTFALLNPELNLYNIWQQTNNPLNESEKSDNNIHYRVEGYNNITILADRNETQCEWGGLTLSSTDNLIDGCPGGSTWFFTIGYVGTTWNGYPKIPSNNQGVDIVSLWVKVINDKYQVMQTCNVKFCNLINFKYLLFILIRIFPIIS
;
A
#
# COMPACT_ATOMS: atom_id res chain seq x y z
N MET A 1 0.74 5.04 -10.35
CA MET A 1 -0.19 4.34 -11.25
C MET A 1 -1.28 5.32 -11.66
N TYR A 2 -1.87 5.17 -12.85
CA TYR A 2 -3.12 5.83 -13.21
C TYR A 2 -4.25 4.80 -13.22
N VAL A 3 -5.41 5.15 -12.67
CA VAL A 3 -6.66 4.40 -12.88
C VAL A 3 -7.69 5.39 -13.43
N GLY A 4 -8.10 5.18 -14.68
CA GLY A 4 -8.83 6.18 -15.44
C GLY A 4 -8.05 7.50 -15.48
N ARG A 5 -8.63 8.57 -14.93
CA ARG A 5 -8.00 9.90 -14.83
C ARG A 5 -7.36 10.20 -13.46
N SER A 6 -7.39 9.26 -12.52
CA SER A 6 -6.90 9.46 -11.15
C SER A 6 -5.46 8.96 -10.98
N ILE A 7 -4.62 9.74 -10.30
CA ILE A 7 -3.27 9.35 -9.91
C ILE A 7 -3.33 8.55 -8.60
N TYR A 8 -2.59 7.44 -8.56
CA TYR A 8 -2.40 6.60 -7.38
C TYR A 8 -0.92 6.49 -7.03
N MET A 9 -0.59 6.73 -5.77
CA MET A 9 0.75 6.57 -5.20
C MET A 9 0.87 5.22 -4.50
N LYS A 10 1.99 4.52 -4.69
CA LYS A 10 2.26 3.24 -4.03
C LYS A 10 2.59 3.52 -2.57
N VAL A 11 1.89 2.85 -1.65
CA VAL A 11 2.13 2.98 -0.20
C VAL A 11 2.59 1.67 0.43
N PHE A 12 2.39 0.54 -0.27
CA PHE A 12 2.87 -0.77 0.14
C PHE A 12 3.23 -1.64 -1.07
N TYR A 13 4.24 -2.49 -0.91
CA TYR A 13 4.64 -3.54 -1.84
C TYR A 13 5.30 -4.68 -1.08
N HIS A 14 4.83 -5.90 -1.32
CA HIS A 14 5.46 -7.12 -0.85
C HIS A 14 5.73 -8.03 -2.04
N ASN A 15 6.95 -8.54 -2.14
CA ASN A 15 7.37 -9.57 -3.06
C ASN A 15 8.16 -10.64 -2.29
N LEU A 16 7.73 -11.89 -2.34
CA LEU A 16 8.34 -13.01 -1.60
C LEU A 16 9.77 -13.36 -2.04
N LEU A 17 10.28 -12.82 -3.16
CA LEU A 17 11.72 -12.85 -3.47
C LEU A 17 12.60 -12.17 -2.40
N GLY A 18 12.01 -11.29 -1.57
CA GLY A 18 12.65 -10.72 -0.38
C GLY A 18 12.27 -11.39 0.94
N GLY A 19 11.60 -12.55 0.88
CA GLY A 19 10.99 -13.20 2.02
C GLY A 19 9.75 -12.47 2.57
N VAL A 20 9.29 -12.92 3.72
CA VAL A 20 8.20 -12.29 4.48
C VAL A 20 8.69 -11.07 5.28
N PHE A 21 7.78 -10.32 5.89
CA PHE A 21 8.17 -9.28 6.83
C PHE A 21 8.68 -9.91 8.13
N ALA A 22 9.72 -9.34 8.71
CA ALA A 22 10.34 -9.86 9.94
C ALA A 22 9.40 -9.75 11.15
N ASN A 23 8.46 -8.80 11.12
CA ASN A 23 7.39 -8.60 12.09
C ASN A 23 6.43 -7.51 11.59
N LYS A 24 5.30 -7.32 12.29
CA LYS A 24 4.30 -6.30 11.96
C LYS A 24 4.82 -4.85 12.05
N THR A 25 5.94 -4.60 12.75
CA THR A 25 6.56 -3.26 12.82
C THR A 25 7.33 -2.95 11.52
N GLU A 26 8.12 -3.90 11.02
CA GLU A 26 8.78 -3.78 9.70
C GLU A 26 7.74 -3.59 8.57
N ALA A 27 6.60 -4.26 8.67
CA ALA A 27 5.51 -4.14 7.70
C ALA A 27 4.86 -2.75 7.65
N LYS A 28 5.01 -1.90 8.68
CA LYS A 28 4.47 -0.52 8.70
C LYS A 28 5.36 0.49 7.96
N ASN A 29 6.68 0.31 8.00
CA ASN A 29 7.64 1.22 7.38
C ASN A 29 8.94 0.47 7.02
N ILE A 30 9.25 0.36 5.72
CA ILE A 30 10.49 -0.20 5.20
C ILE A 30 10.72 0.26 3.75
N ASN A 31 11.97 0.34 3.31
CA ASN A 31 12.32 0.63 1.92
C ASN A 31 13.45 -0.29 1.42
N THR A 32 13.07 -1.40 0.79
CA THR A 32 13.98 -2.34 0.13
C THR A 32 13.47 -2.70 -1.28
N LYS A 33 14.29 -3.41 -2.05
CA LYS A 33 13.93 -3.87 -3.42
C LYS A 33 12.62 -4.67 -3.48
N TYR A 34 12.34 -5.49 -2.46
CA TYR A 34 11.24 -6.45 -2.47
C TYR A 34 10.16 -6.18 -1.41
N LYS A 35 10.48 -5.41 -0.37
CA LYS A 35 9.54 -4.95 0.67
C LYS A 35 9.61 -3.43 0.77
N TYR A 36 8.49 -2.76 0.49
CA TYR A 36 8.34 -1.32 0.63
C TYR A 36 7.04 -1.02 1.36
N SER A 37 7.08 -0.13 2.34
CA SER A 37 5.93 0.29 3.12
C SER A 37 6.15 1.70 3.65
N ILE A 38 5.13 2.54 3.53
CA ILE A 38 5.02 3.87 4.15
C ILE A 38 3.63 4.04 4.78
N LEU A 39 3.06 2.96 5.31
CA LEU A 39 1.70 2.95 5.87
C LEU A 39 1.56 3.95 7.06
N THR A 40 2.66 4.22 7.76
CA THR A 40 2.75 5.26 8.82
C THR A 40 2.57 6.68 8.29
N GLU A 41 2.85 6.93 7.02
CA GLU A 41 2.82 8.26 6.41
C GLU A 41 1.47 8.59 5.75
N ILE A 42 0.52 7.65 5.73
CA ILE A 42 -0.84 7.87 5.19
C ILE A 42 -1.65 8.71 6.18
N ASN A 43 -1.56 10.03 6.01
CA ASN A 43 -2.27 11.05 6.76
C ASN A 43 -3.44 11.64 5.94
N ASP A 44 -4.14 12.65 6.48
CA ASP A 44 -5.30 13.26 5.84
C ASP A 44 -5.02 13.95 4.49
N ASP A 45 -3.74 14.19 4.12
CA ASP A 45 -3.39 14.67 2.78
C ASP A 45 -3.75 13.65 1.69
N PHE A 46 -3.84 12.35 2.02
CA PHE A 46 -4.27 11.32 1.07
C PHE A 46 -5.79 11.16 0.95
N ARG A 47 -6.59 11.97 1.66
CA ARG A 47 -8.04 11.99 1.49
C ARG A 47 -8.45 12.69 0.19
N ASP A 48 -9.47 12.13 -0.42
CA ASP A 48 -10.24 12.67 -1.53
C ASP A 48 -11.18 13.80 -1.06
N TYR A 49 -11.89 14.44 -1.98
CA TYR A 49 -12.77 15.58 -1.67
C TYR A 49 -13.96 15.26 -0.74
N ASP A 50 -14.31 13.99 -0.56
CA ASP A 50 -15.34 13.51 0.38
C ASP A 50 -14.79 13.17 1.77
N ASN A 51 -13.53 13.56 2.05
CA ASN A 51 -12.78 13.23 3.25
C ASN A 51 -12.55 11.72 3.49
N LYS A 52 -12.63 10.86 2.47
CA LYS A 52 -12.26 9.45 2.57
C LYS A 52 -10.92 9.15 1.87
N PHE A 53 -10.25 8.09 2.29
CA PHE A 53 -9.18 7.50 1.50
C PHE A 53 -9.79 6.69 0.36
N THR A 54 -9.25 6.81 -0.85
CA THR A 54 -9.55 5.90 -1.96
C THR A 54 -8.33 5.01 -2.19
N PHE A 55 -8.45 3.72 -1.94
CA PHE A 55 -7.36 2.74 -2.06
C PHE A 55 -7.51 1.86 -3.29
N ALA A 56 -6.39 1.31 -3.76
CA ALA A 56 -6.36 0.24 -4.74
C ALA A 56 -5.39 -0.88 -4.28
N LEU A 57 -5.92 -2.09 -4.08
CA LEU A 57 -5.19 -3.31 -3.74
C LEU A 57 -5.02 -4.14 -5.00
N LEU A 58 -3.78 -4.45 -5.37
CA LEU A 58 -3.45 -5.12 -6.63
C LEU A 58 -2.71 -6.44 -6.39
N ASN A 59 -3.23 -7.51 -6.99
CA ASN A 59 -2.64 -8.85 -7.06
C ASN A 59 -2.25 -9.16 -8.52
N PRO A 60 -1.06 -8.71 -8.98
CA PRO A 60 -0.70 -8.72 -10.40
C PRO A 60 -0.63 -10.12 -11.02
N GLU A 61 -0.23 -11.15 -10.25
CA GLU A 61 -0.17 -12.54 -10.72
C GLU A 61 -1.55 -13.12 -11.09
N LEU A 62 -2.61 -12.64 -10.44
CA LEU A 62 -3.99 -13.09 -10.68
C LEU A 62 -4.72 -12.17 -11.68
N ASN A 63 -4.13 -11.04 -12.06
CA ASN A 63 -4.79 -9.94 -12.77
C ASN A 63 -6.07 -9.45 -12.06
N LEU A 64 -6.09 -9.52 -10.72
CA LEU A 64 -7.22 -9.07 -9.89
C LEU A 64 -6.83 -7.85 -9.04
N TYR A 65 -7.80 -6.97 -8.83
CA TYR A 65 -7.63 -5.79 -7.98
C TYR A 65 -8.96 -5.36 -7.35
N ASN A 66 -8.86 -4.65 -6.22
CA ASN A 66 -9.98 -3.98 -5.57
C ASN A 66 -9.70 -2.48 -5.47
N ILE A 67 -10.71 -1.67 -5.75
CA ILE A 67 -10.73 -0.21 -5.56
C ILE A 67 -11.97 0.12 -4.74
N TRP A 68 -11.76 0.80 -3.63
CA TRP A 68 -12.79 1.15 -2.67
C TRP A 68 -12.38 2.41 -1.90
N GLN A 69 -13.29 2.95 -1.13
CA GLN A 69 -13.02 4.00 -0.17
C GLN A 69 -13.21 3.52 1.26
N GLN A 70 -12.48 4.11 2.21
CA GLN A 70 -12.73 3.98 3.64
C GLN A 70 -12.33 5.27 4.39
N THR A 71 -12.98 5.55 5.52
CA THR A 71 -12.73 6.72 6.36
C THR A 71 -11.41 6.59 7.14
N ASN A 72 -11.11 5.40 7.66
CA ASN A 72 -9.95 5.18 8.51
C ASN A 72 -8.73 4.74 7.69
N ASN A 73 -7.52 5.21 8.08
CA ASN A 73 -6.28 4.57 7.64
C ASN A 73 -6.33 3.10 8.12
N PRO A 74 -5.99 2.09 7.30
CA PRO A 74 -5.97 0.68 7.71
C PRO A 74 -5.16 0.36 8.98
N LEU A 75 -4.18 1.18 9.36
CA LEU A 75 -3.45 1.06 10.63
C LEU A 75 -4.24 1.52 11.88
N ASN A 76 -5.37 2.21 11.67
CA ASN A 76 -6.25 2.77 12.70
C ASN A 76 -7.68 2.20 12.61
N GLU A 77 -7.95 1.30 11.67
CA GLU A 77 -9.21 0.55 11.57
C GLU A 77 -9.05 -0.76 12.36
N SER A 78 -9.92 -0.96 13.36
CA SER A 78 -9.84 -2.10 14.27
C SER A 78 -10.74 -3.24 13.80
N GLU A 79 -10.24 -4.47 13.88
CA GLU A 79 -11.03 -5.69 13.65
C GLU A 79 -12.14 -5.80 14.70
N LYS A 80 -13.40 -5.77 14.27
CA LYS A 80 -14.57 -6.01 15.13
C LYS A 80 -14.82 -7.51 15.19
N SER A 81 -14.33 -8.14 16.26
CA SER A 81 -14.61 -9.55 16.56
C SER A 81 -16.03 -9.71 17.13
N ASP A 82 -17.01 -9.87 16.24
CA ASP A 82 -18.39 -10.21 16.60
C ASP A 82 -18.87 -11.42 15.79
N ASN A 83 -18.72 -12.62 16.36
CA ASN A 83 -19.47 -13.84 16.03
C ASN A 83 -19.59 -14.25 14.54
N ASN A 84 -18.59 -13.97 13.70
CA ASN A 84 -18.60 -14.16 12.23
C ASN A 84 -19.56 -13.23 11.46
N ILE A 85 -19.92 -12.09 12.05
CA ILE A 85 -20.67 -11.03 11.38
C ILE A 85 -19.69 -10.21 10.54
N HIS A 86 -19.59 -10.55 9.25
CA HIS A 86 -18.90 -9.71 8.26
C HIS A 86 -19.45 -8.29 8.32
N TYR A 87 -18.56 -7.32 8.47
CA TYR A 87 -18.91 -5.91 8.38
C TYR A 87 -18.17 -5.25 7.22
N ARG A 88 -18.35 -3.96 7.08
CA ARG A 88 -17.60 -3.11 6.15
C ARG A 88 -16.90 -2.03 6.96
N VAL A 89 -15.64 -1.74 6.65
CA VAL A 89 -14.84 -0.71 7.33
C VAL A 89 -15.55 0.65 7.32
N GLU A 90 -15.17 1.54 8.24
CA GLU A 90 -15.87 2.82 8.41
C GLU A 90 -15.91 3.60 7.08
N GLY A 91 -17.08 4.09 6.69
CA GLY A 91 -17.29 4.80 5.43
C GLY A 91 -17.05 4.02 4.15
N TYR A 92 -17.02 2.67 4.18
CA TYR A 92 -16.83 1.82 3.00
C TYR A 92 -17.69 2.24 1.81
N ASN A 93 -17.06 2.38 0.65
CA ASN A 93 -17.73 2.53 -0.64
C ASN A 93 -17.00 1.69 -1.69
N ASN A 94 -17.72 0.83 -2.41
CA ASN A 94 -17.10 0.06 -3.50
C ASN A 94 -16.98 0.93 -4.77
N ILE A 95 -15.89 0.76 -5.51
CA ILE A 95 -15.68 1.39 -6.82
C ILE A 95 -15.46 0.33 -7.89
N THR A 96 -14.63 -0.67 -7.61
CA THR A 96 -14.41 -1.85 -8.46
C THR A 96 -13.85 -2.99 -7.62
N ILE A 97 -14.59 -4.07 -7.41
CA ILE A 97 -14.12 -5.24 -6.65
C ILE A 97 -14.00 -6.41 -7.64
N LEU A 98 -12.78 -6.90 -7.90
CA LEU A 98 -12.53 -8.07 -8.74
C LEU A 98 -11.90 -9.24 -7.95
N ALA A 99 -11.23 -8.94 -6.83
CA ALA A 99 -10.80 -9.93 -5.86
C ALA A 99 -11.83 -9.98 -4.73
N ASP A 100 -12.77 -10.91 -4.80
CA ASP A 100 -13.66 -11.22 -3.68
C ASP A 100 -13.64 -12.74 -3.43
N ARG A 101 -14.12 -13.14 -2.25
CA ARG A 101 -14.47 -14.51 -1.92
C ARG A 101 -15.98 -14.72 -1.88
N ASN A 102 -16.76 -13.75 -1.37
CA ASN A 102 -18.20 -13.90 -1.14
C ASN A 102 -18.56 -15.22 -0.42
N GLU A 103 -17.80 -15.53 0.64
CA GLU A 103 -17.90 -16.77 1.42
C GLU A 103 -18.26 -16.49 2.89
N THR A 104 -18.92 -17.44 3.56
CA THR A 104 -19.36 -17.29 4.96
C THR A 104 -18.26 -17.07 5.99
N GLN A 105 -16.99 -17.32 5.64
CA GLN A 105 -15.84 -17.12 6.53
C GLN A 105 -15.07 -15.82 6.26
N CYS A 106 -15.17 -15.26 5.05
CA CYS A 106 -14.65 -13.95 4.70
C CYS A 106 -15.29 -13.45 3.40
N GLU A 107 -15.72 -12.20 3.43
CA GLU A 107 -16.14 -11.40 2.27
C GLU A 107 -15.27 -10.14 2.20
N TRP A 108 -14.96 -9.63 1.00
CA TRP A 108 -14.18 -8.40 0.89
C TRP A 108 -14.91 -7.20 1.51
N GLY A 109 -14.31 -6.62 2.56
CA GLY A 109 -14.94 -5.55 3.34
C GLY A 109 -14.17 -4.24 3.48
N GLY A 110 -13.05 -4.09 2.77
CA GLY A 110 -12.06 -3.03 3.03
C GLY A 110 -11.02 -3.48 4.07
N LEU A 111 -9.99 -2.67 4.30
CA LEU A 111 -8.81 -3.10 5.06
C LEU A 111 -8.84 -2.68 6.53
N THR A 112 -8.61 -3.66 7.41
CA THR A 112 -8.55 -3.52 8.88
C THR A 112 -7.23 -4.08 9.43
N LEU A 113 -6.80 -3.64 10.62
CA LEU A 113 -5.72 -4.28 11.36
C LEU A 113 -6.05 -5.76 11.61
N SER A 114 -5.12 -6.66 11.32
CA SER A 114 -5.32 -8.10 11.57
C SER A 114 -4.71 -8.53 12.89
N SER A 115 -5.43 -9.39 13.63
CA SER A 115 -4.93 -10.11 14.79
C SER A 115 -3.99 -11.29 14.46
N THR A 116 -3.90 -11.71 13.18
CA THR A 116 -3.28 -12.97 12.74
C THR A 116 -1.84 -12.82 12.20
N ASP A 117 -1.35 -13.72 11.33
CA ASP A 117 0.02 -13.74 10.76
C ASP A 117 0.29 -12.65 9.69
N ASN A 118 -0.42 -11.53 9.75
CA ASN A 118 -0.23 -10.37 8.89
C ASN A 118 -0.51 -9.06 9.64
N LEU A 119 -0.17 -7.91 9.03
CA LEU A 119 -0.41 -6.59 9.61
C LEU A 119 -1.87 -6.14 9.41
N ILE A 120 -2.40 -6.30 8.19
CA ILE A 120 -3.71 -5.82 7.74
C ILE A 120 -4.32 -6.87 6.80
N ASP A 121 -5.61 -7.13 6.93
CA ASP A 121 -6.36 -8.01 6.04
C ASP A 121 -7.70 -7.38 5.59
N GLY A 122 -8.34 -8.01 4.60
CA GLY A 122 -9.57 -7.53 3.96
C GLY A 122 -10.84 -8.26 4.37
N CYS A 123 -10.84 -8.98 5.50
CA CYS A 123 -11.93 -9.81 6.02
C CYS A 123 -12.55 -9.25 7.32
N PRO A 124 -12.94 -7.96 7.40
CA PRO A 124 -13.46 -7.37 8.64
C PRO A 124 -14.67 -8.16 9.19
N GLY A 125 -14.47 -8.83 10.34
CA GLY A 125 -15.49 -9.62 11.04
C GLY A 125 -15.59 -11.09 10.61
N GLY A 126 -14.71 -11.54 9.71
CA GLY A 126 -14.61 -12.93 9.30
C GLY A 126 -13.88 -13.83 10.31
N SER A 127 -14.00 -15.15 10.14
CA SER A 127 -13.25 -16.16 10.91
C SER A 127 -11.87 -16.49 10.31
N THR A 128 -11.52 -15.86 9.19
CA THR A 128 -10.29 -16.16 8.45
C THR A 128 -9.80 -14.92 7.70
N TRP A 129 -8.50 -14.88 7.40
CA TRP A 129 -7.78 -13.69 6.97
C TRP A 129 -7.26 -13.84 5.54
N PHE A 130 -7.58 -12.86 4.69
CA PHE A 130 -7.29 -12.84 3.25
C PHE A 130 -7.04 -11.40 2.79
N PHE A 131 -6.64 -11.22 1.52
CA PHE A 131 -6.29 -9.91 0.95
C PHE A 131 -5.13 -9.24 1.70
N THR A 132 -4.14 -10.07 2.00
CA THR A 132 -3.13 -9.83 3.03
C THR A 132 -2.19 -8.67 2.70
N ILE A 133 -2.00 -7.77 3.66
CA ILE A 133 -0.98 -6.73 3.68
C ILE A 133 -0.04 -6.97 4.87
N GLY A 134 1.26 -6.97 4.58
CA GLY A 134 2.31 -7.14 5.59
C GLY A 134 2.37 -8.56 6.15
N TYR A 135 2.45 -9.58 5.28
CA TYR A 135 2.51 -10.97 5.71
C TYR A 135 3.81 -11.27 6.49
N VAL A 136 3.68 -11.86 7.68
CA VAL A 136 4.78 -12.21 8.60
C VAL A 136 4.87 -13.71 8.91
N GLY A 137 3.85 -14.50 8.54
CA GLY A 137 3.85 -15.95 8.74
C GLY A 137 4.85 -16.69 7.85
N THR A 138 5.14 -17.96 8.17
CA THR A 138 6.10 -18.78 7.41
C THR A 138 5.45 -19.53 6.24
N THR A 139 4.23 -20.02 6.43
CA THR A 139 3.41 -20.67 5.39
C THR A 139 1.93 -20.39 5.60
N TRP A 140 1.17 -20.32 4.50
CA TRP A 140 -0.28 -20.35 4.50
C TRP A 140 -0.74 -21.62 3.79
N ASN A 141 -1.60 -22.42 4.44
CA ASN A 141 -2.02 -23.74 3.96
C ASN A 141 -0.84 -24.68 3.56
N GLY A 142 0.31 -24.55 4.23
CA GLY A 142 1.53 -25.31 3.96
C GLY A 142 2.42 -24.75 2.83
N TYR A 143 2.02 -23.66 2.18
CA TYR A 143 2.78 -23.02 1.09
C TYR A 143 3.38 -21.67 1.52
N PRO A 144 4.60 -21.33 1.09
CA PRO A 144 5.19 -20.00 1.33
C PRO A 144 4.57 -18.99 0.34
N LYS A 145 3.33 -18.56 0.60
CA LYS A 145 2.54 -17.66 -0.25
C LYS A 145 1.78 -16.62 0.57
N ILE A 146 1.58 -15.43 0.01
CA ILE A 146 0.75 -14.37 0.57
C ILE A 146 -0.72 -14.66 0.24
N PRO A 147 -1.66 -14.67 1.20
CA PRO A 147 -3.06 -14.95 0.89
C PRO A 147 -3.78 -13.77 0.23
N SER A 148 -4.21 -13.97 -1.01
CA SER A 148 -5.05 -13.06 -1.79
C SER A 148 -6.54 -13.39 -1.58
N ASN A 149 -7.22 -14.04 -2.52
CA ASN A 149 -8.67 -14.27 -2.53
C ASN A 149 -8.94 -15.77 -2.68
N ASN A 150 -8.71 -16.54 -1.61
CA ASN A 150 -8.63 -18.00 -1.66
C ASN A 150 -7.53 -18.55 -2.60
N GLN A 151 -6.52 -17.73 -2.90
CA GLN A 151 -5.35 -18.03 -3.74
C GLN A 151 -4.09 -17.48 -3.07
N GLY A 152 -2.97 -18.17 -3.22
CA GLY A 152 -1.65 -17.72 -2.74
C GLY A 152 -0.85 -17.02 -3.83
N VAL A 153 -0.35 -15.82 -3.56
CA VAL A 153 0.46 -14.99 -4.48
C VAL A 153 1.86 -14.74 -3.93
N ASP A 154 2.82 -14.41 -4.80
CA ASP A 154 4.16 -13.93 -4.40
C ASP A 154 4.22 -12.40 -4.24
N ILE A 155 3.32 -11.66 -4.89
CA ILE A 155 3.35 -10.21 -5.05
C ILE A 155 1.99 -9.59 -4.74
N VAL A 156 1.99 -8.60 -3.87
CA VAL A 156 0.83 -7.72 -3.59
C VAL A 156 1.29 -6.27 -3.44
N SER A 157 0.42 -5.31 -3.81
CA SER A 157 0.68 -3.89 -3.59
C SER A 157 -0.56 -3.10 -3.20
N LEU A 158 -0.41 -2.16 -2.27
CA LEU A 158 -1.44 -1.18 -1.91
C LEU A 158 -1.04 0.18 -2.45
N TRP A 159 -2.02 0.85 -3.03
CA TRP A 159 -1.91 2.20 -3.56
C TRP A 159 -3.02 3.06 -2.96
N VAL A 160 -2.76 4.35 -2.79
CA VAL A 160 -3.75 5.35 -2.39
C VAL A 160 -3.89 6.40 -3.49
N LYS A 161 -5.10 6.85 -3.76
CA LYS A 161 -5.38 7.95 -4.68
C LYS A 161 -4.74 9.22 -4.12
N VAL A 162 -4.14 10.02 -4.99
CA VAL A 162 -3.69 11.37 -4.67
C VAL A 162 -4.43 12.37 -5.55
N ILE A 163 -4.91 13.45 -4.93
CA ILE A 163 -5.46 14.59 -5.67
C ILE A 163 -4.31 15.23 -6.47
N ASN A 164 -4.54 15.53 -7.75
CA ASN A 164 -3.48 16.00 -8.66
C ASN A 164 -2.69 17.19 -8.09
N ASP A 165 -3.38 18.18 -7.52
CA ASP A 165 -2.75 19.39 -6.98
C ASP A 165 -1.84 19.04 -5.78
N LYS A 166 -2.32 18.18 -4.86
CA LYS A 166 -1.52 17.65 -3.75
C LYS A 166 -0.30 16.87 -4.27
N TYR A 167 -0.46 16.08 -5.33
CA TYR A 167 0.64 15.33 -5.95
C TYR A 167 1.72 16.23 -6.57
N GLN A 168 1.34 17.34 -7.21
CA GLN A 168 2.30 18.34 -7.69
C GLN A 168 3.03 19.05 -6.53
N VAL A 169 2.32 19.37 -5.45
CA VAL A 169 2.93 19.91 -4.22
C VAL A 169 3.93 18.91 -3.62
N MET A 170 3.57 17.63 -3.47
CA MET A 170 4.48 16.59 -2.96
C MET A 170 5.72 16.41 -3.84
N GLN A 171 5.58 16.43 -5.17
CA GLN A 171 6.74 16.39 -6.07
C GLN A 171 7.65 17.61 -5.90
N THR A 172 7.09 18.82 -5.88
CA THR A 172 7.89 20.04 -5.72
C THR A 172 8.52 20.17 -4.34
N CYS A 173 7.90 19.63 -3.28
CA CYS A 173 8.49 19.51 -1.95
C CYS A 173 9.69 18.54 -1.96
N ASN A 174 9.60 17.38 -2.61
CA ASN A 174 10.73 16.46 -2.75
C ASN A 174 11.90 17.09 -3.53
N VAL A 175 11.63 17.81 -4.62
CA VAL A 175 12.67 18.56 -5.36
C VAL A 175 13.31 19.66 -4.50
N LYS A 176 12.52 20.41 -3.71
CA LYS A 176 13.04 21.43 -2.78
C LYS A 176 13.86 20.84 -1.63
N PHE A 177 13.50 19.66 -1.11
CA PHE A 177 14.30 18.97 -0.09
C PHE A 177 15.59 18.37 -0.67
N CYS A 178 15.59 17.90 -1.92
CA CYS A 178 16.83 17.53 -2.61
C CYS A 178 17.79 18.72 -2.77
N ASN A 179 17.29 19.96 -2.92
CA ASN A 179 18.14 21.16 -2.94
C ASN A 179 18.76 21.53 -1.58
N LEU A 180 18.39 20.85 -0.49
CA LEU A 180 18.96 21.08 0.85
C LEU A 180 19.99 20.02 1.28
N ILE A 181 20.25 18.99 0.47
CA ILE A 181 21.28 17.98 0.75
C ILE A 181 22.17 17.77 -0.49
N ASN A 182 23.47 18.03 -0.32
CA ASN A 182 24.56 17.88 -1.31
C ASN A 182 24.67 18.92 -2.45
N PHE A 183 25.01 20.16 -2.07
CA PHE A 183 26.02 20.96 -2.80
C PHE A 183 27.37 21.01 -2.03
N LYS A 184 27.74 19.91 -1.35
CA LYS A 184 28.93 19.84 -0.49
C LYS A 184 30.21 19.34 -1.18
N TYR A 185 30.21 19.21 -2.51
CA TYR A 185 31.39 18.95 -3.34
C TYR A 185 31.60 20.08 -4.34
N LEU A 186 32.05 21.21 -3.81
CA LEU A 186 32.79 22.23 -4.57
C LEU A 186 34.30 21.91 -4.44
N LEU A 187 35.08 22.16 -5.51
CA LEU A 187 36.53 21.88 -5.67
C LEU A 187 36.91 20.37 -5.77
N PHE A 188 37.78 19.88 -6.67
CA PHE A 188 38.62 20.42 -7.77
C PHE A 188 38.47 19.47 -9.02
N ILE A 189 39.12 19.54 -10.19
CA ILE A 189 40.20 20.31 -10.87
C ILE A 189 39.63 20.63 -12.29
N LEU A 190 39.54 21.87 -12.79
CA LEU A 190 40.55 22.70 -13.49
C LEU A 190 41.13 22.12 -14.82
N ILE A 191 41.43 23.03 -15.78
CA ILE A 191 42.36 22.86 -16.95
C ILE A 191 41.82 21.98 -18.12
N ARG A 192 41.80 22.39 -19.40
CA ARG A 192 42.21 23.63 -20.13
C ARG A 192 41.51 23.66 -21.52
N ILE A 193 40.97 24.81 -21.99
CA ILE A 193 41.46 25.64 -23.14
C ILE A 193 41.24 25.00 -24.55
N PHE A 194 40.73 25.64 -25.63
CA PHE A 194 41.02 26.97 -26.27
C PHE A 194 39.76 27.59 -26.98
N PRO A 195 39.80 28.71 -27.76
CA PRO A 195 38.89 29.84 -27.51
C PRO A 195 37.87 30.18 -28.62
N ILE A 196 37.19 31.30 -28.40
CA ILE A 196 36.12 31.98 -29.17
C ILE A 196 36.67 32.68 -30.44
N ILE A 197 35.75 33.30 -31.21
CA ILE A 197 35.91 34.39 -32.22
C ILE A 197 35.81 33.86 -33.66
N SER A 198 34.97 34.38 -34.57
CA SER A 198 33.96 35.48 -34.52
C SER A 198 32.81 35.17 -35.47
#